data_AF-A0A1E7J1X8-F1
#
_entry.id   AF-A0A1E7J1X8-F1
#
_cell.length_a   1.000
_cell.length_b   1.000
_cell.length_c   1.000
_cell.angle_alpha   90.00
_cell.angle_beta   90.00
_cell.angle_gamma   90.00
#
_symmetry.space_group_name_H-M   'P 1'
#
loop_
_entity.id
_entity.type
_entity.pdbx_description
1 polymer ?
#
loop_
_entity_poly.entity_id
_entity_poly.type
_entity_poly.pdbx_seq_one_letter_code
_entity_poly.pdbx_strand_id
1 'polypeptide(L)'
;MKRAGSYGFTFRGPIRLYIELMFLCGSDFDTDPQYSAVGEVLNASGDQMLRAEQIYEGVLDYQGKVSGLNNINVRQSLEALSIFARMPVTFNANNFVEEMLQEMTRAFPQKAAYVGKEGLIALIHEGRVEVRKYGFPTVRGEAMMVVLMFAFGHGCTDDPLYPWISRTLKDERIIDPAARSKRLEKKAVTWLDHVLARPQKGAQG
;
A
#
# COMPACT_ATOMS: atom_id res chain seq x y z
N MET A 1 -16.37 -4.16 -11.44
CA MET A 1 -17.80 -3.79 -11.51
C MET A 1 -18.65 -4.36 -10.37
N LYS A 2 -18.58 -5.67 -10.06
CA LYS A 2 -19.38 -6.24 -8.94
C LYS A 2 -19.14 -5.55 -7.58
N ARG A 3 -17.90 -5.15 -7.28
CA ARG A 3 -17.54 -4.53 -5.99
C ARG A 3 -18.03 -3.09 -5.82
N ALA A 4 -17.89 -2.21 -6.82
CA ALA A 4 -18.52 -0.88 -6.77
C ALA A 4 -20.05 -0.98 -6.56
N GLY A 5 -20.69 -1.97 -7.20
CA GLY A 5 -22.11 -2.24 -7.04
C GLY A 5 -22.52 -2.64 -5.61
N SER A 6 -21.66 -3.30 -4.82
CA SER A 6 -21.97 -3.64 -3.43
C SER A 6 -22.02 -2.41 -2.52
N TYR A 7 -21.43 -1.28 -2.94
CA TYR A 7 -21.53 0.03 -2.27
C TYR A 7 -22.67 0.91 -2.81
N GLY A 8 -23.52 0.35 -3.68
CA GLY A 8 -24.64 1.08 -4.30
C GLY A 8 -24.23 2.06 -5.40
N PHE A 9 -22.99 2.00 -5.90
CA PHE A 9 -22.57 2.80 -7.04
C PHE A 9 -23.03 2.14 -8.34
N THR A 10 -23.99 2.77 -9.01
CA THR A 10 -24.61 2.31 -10.25
C THR A 10 -24.45 3.30 -11.40
N PHE A 11 -24.17 4.57 -11.08
CA PHE A 11 -23.96 5.60 -12.08
C PHE A 11 -22.53 5.58 -12.62
N ARG A 12 -22.39 6.01 -13.88
CA ARG A 12 -21.10 6.00 -14.59
C ARG A 12 -20.02 6.79 -13.87
N GLY A 13 -20.35 7.94 -13.28
CA GLY A 13 -19.40 8.80 -12.57
C GLY A 13 -18.80 8.11 -11.34
N PRO A 14 -19.61 7.71 -10.34
CA PRO A 14 -19.14 6.99 -9.15
C PRO A 14 -18.41 5.69 -9.48
N ILE A 15 -18.88 4.91 -10.46
CA ILE A 15 -18.19 3.69 -10.91
C ILE A 15 -16.79 4.02 -11.47
N ARG A 16 -16.68 5.07 -12.29
CA ARG A 16 -15.40 5.50 -12.85
C ARG A 16 -14.44 5.95 -11.74
N LEU A 17 -14.90 6.77 -10.80
CA LEU A 17 -14.11 7.21 -9.65
C LEU A 17 -13.59 6.01 -8.84
N TYR A 18 -14.46 5.03 -8.55
CA TYR A 18 -14.08 3.82 -7.85
C TYR A 18 -12.96 3.06 -8.59
N ILE A 19 -13.03 2.96 -9.92
CA ILE A 19 -11.98 2.32 -10.72
C ILE A 19 -10.67 3.13 -10.67
N GLU A 20 -10.75 4.45 -10.74
CA GLU A 20 -9.57 5.33 -10.62
C GLU A 20 -8.88 5.17 -9.26
N LEU A 21 -9.66 5.00 -8.18
CA LEU A 21 -9.14 4.70 -6.85
C LEU A 21 -8.44 3.34 -6.78
N MET A 22 -8.92 2.32 -7.48
CA MET A 22 -8.21 1.04 -7.57
C MET A 22 -6.80 1.22 -8.16
N PHE A 23 -6.63 2.13 -9.12
CA PHE A 23 -5.31 2.44 -9.69
C PHE A 23 -4.43 3.29 -8.77
N LEU A 24 -5.03 4.19 -7.99
CA LEU A 24 -4.30 5.11 -7.12
C LEU A 24 -3.89 4.50 -5.78
N CYS A 25 -4.79 3.71 -5.19
CA CYS A 25 -4.72 3.26 -3.80
C CYS A 25 -4.60 1.73 -3.66
N GLY A 26 -4.63 0.99 -4.77
CA GLY A 26 -4.66 -0.47 -4.79
C GLY A 26 -6.09 -1.03 -4.94
N SER A 27 -6.18 -2.24 -5.46
CA SER A 27 -7.45 -2.89 -5.84
C SER A 27 -8.39 -3.20 -4.67
N ASP A 28 -7.86 -3.26 -3.44
CA ASP A 28 -8.60 -3.49 -2.19
C ASP A 28 -8.68 -2.23 -1.29
N PHE A 29 -8.50 -1.03 -1.87
CA PHE A 29 -8.47 0.23 -1.12
C PHE A 29 -9.68 0.47 -0.21
N ASP A 30 -10.84 -0.08 -0.59
CA ASP A 30 -12.13 0.07 0.09
C ASP A 30 -12.20 -0.63 1.46
N THR A 31 -11.22 -1.47 1.75
CA THR A 31 -11.03 -2.16 3.04
C THR A 31 -9.66 -1.87 3.66
N ASP A 32 -8.87 -0.99 3.03
CA ASP A 32 -7.52 -0.69 3.49
C ASP A 32 -7.55 0.19 4.74
N PRO A 33 -6.87 -0.20 5.83
CA PRO A 33 -6.76 0.66 7.01
C PRO A 33 -6.05 1.99 6.72
N GLN A 34 -5.31 2.11 5.60
CA GLN A 34 -4.70 3.36 5.15
C GLN A 34 -5.71 4.36 4.57
N TYR A 35 -6.91 3.89 4.20
CA TYR A 35 -7.94 4.67 3.53
C TYR A 35 -9.31 4.51 4.22
N SER A 36 -9.32 4.33 5.56
CA SER A 36 -10.53 4.08 6.34
C SER A 36 -11.66 5.08 6.08
N ALA A 37 -11.34 6.38 6.00
CA ALA A 37 -12.30 7.43 5.69
C ALA A 37 -13.00 7.22 4.32
N VAL A 38 -12.28 6.70 3.31
CA VAL A 38 -12.88 6.36 2.01
C VAL A 38 -13.81 5.16 2.17
N GLY A 39 -13.39 4.14 2.92
CA GLY A 39 -14.24 2.99 3.25
C GLY A 39 -15.52 3.39 3.98
N GLU A 40 -15.46 4.33 4.92
CA GLU A 40 -16.62 4.87 5.63
C GLU A 40 -17.62 5.54 4.67
N VAL A 41 -17.13 6.41 3.78
CA VAL A 41 -18.00 7.08 2.79
C VAL A 41 -18.57 6.08 1.77
N LEU A 42 -17.81 5.05 1.37
CA LEU A 42 -18.32 3.98 0.52
C LEU A 42 -19.46 3.20 1.17
N ASN A 43 -19.39 2.94 2.47
CA ASN A 43 -20.42 2.21 3.22
C ASN A 43 -21.58 3.08 3.71
N ALA A 44 -21.44 4.41 3.67
CA ALA A 44 -22.49 5.32 4.08
C ALA A 44 -23.76 5.16 3.22
N SER A 45 -24.91 5.25 3.86
CA SER A 45 -26.20 5.36 3.16
C SER A 45 -26.35 6.74 2.52
N GLY A 46 -27.16 6.82 1.46
CA GLY A 46 -27.53 8.10 0.83
C GLY A 46 -27.17 8.16 -0.64
N ASP A 47 -27.22 9.38 -1.19
CA ASP A 47 -27.02 9.61 -2.60
C ASP A 47 -25.59 9.26 -3.06
N GLN A 48 -25.48 8.47 -4.13
CA GLN A 48 -24.19 7.99 -4.62
C GLN A 48 -23.31 9.09 -5.22
N MET A 49 -23.91 10.16 -5.77
CA MET A 49 -23.14 11.27 -6.34
C MET A 49 -22.52 12.11 -5.23
N LEU A 50 -23.29 12.38 -4.16
CA LEU A 50 -22.76 13.09 -2.98
C LEU A 50 -21.60 12.33 -2.33
N ARG A 51 -21.75 11.00 -2.15
CA ARG A 51 -20.65 10.16 -1.62
C ARG A 51 -19.44 10.14 -2.56
N ALA A 52 -19.65 10.09 -3.87
CA ALA A 52 -18.57 10.16 -4.83
C ALA A 52 -17.84 11.51 -4.81
N GLU A 53 -18.57 12.61 -4.64
CA GLU A 53 -17.99 13.96 -4.47
C GLU A 53 -17.13 14.05 -3.21
N GLN A 54 -17.64 13.57 -2.06
CA GLN A 54 -16.88 13.52 -0.81
C GLN A 54 -15.58 12.71 -0.94
N ILE A 55 -15.65 11.55 -1.61
CA ILE A 55 -14.46 10.73 -1.87
C ILE A 55 -13.47 11.48 -2.77
N TYR A 56 -13.97 12.13 -3.84
CA TYR A 56 -13.13 12.89 -4.75
C TYR A 56 -12.41 14.04 -4.05
N GLU A 57 -13.10 14.80 -3.20
CA GLU A 57 -12.48 15.84 -2.36
C GLU A 57 -11.41 15.27 -1.43
N GLY A 58 -11.68 14.12 -0.79
CA GLY A 58 -10.70 13.41 0.03
C GLY A 58 -9.46 12.98 -0.74
N VAL A 59 -9.63 12.55 -2.00
CA VAL A 59 -8.50 12.20 -2.90
C VAL A 59 -7.64 13.42 -3.22
N LEU A 60 -8.25 14.57 -3.51
CA LEU A 60 -7.51 15.81 -3.76
C LEU A 60 -6.70 16.24 -2.53
N ASP A 61 -7.29 16.16 -1.34
CA ASP A 61 -6.60 16.45 -0.08
C ASP A 61 -5.45 15.47 0.18
N TYR A 62 -5.67 14.17 -0.05
CA TYR A 62 -4.63 13.14 0.05
C TYR A 62 -3.48 13.40 -0.93
N GLN A 63 -3.78 13.71 -2.20
CA GLN A 63 -2.74 14.02 -3.19
C GLN A 63 -1.90 15.23 -2.77
N GLY A 64 -2.55 16.30 -2.29
CA GLY A 64 -1.86 17.49 -1.81
C GLY A 64 -0.96 17.23 -0.60
N LYS A 65 -1.50 16.60 0.45
CA LYS A 65 -0.78 16.37 1.71
C LYS A 65 0.23 15.23 1.64
N VAL A 66 -0.16 14.11 1.04
CA VAL A 66 0.65 12.88 1.03
C VAL A 66 1.58 12.84 -0.16
N SER A 67 1.07 13.04 -1.38
CA SER A 67 1.92 12.89 -2.57
C SER A 67 2.86 14.08 -2.77
N GLY A 68 2.40 15.27 -2.41
CA GLY A 68 3.12 16.52 -2.60
C GLY A 68 3.16 16.96 -4.06
N LEU A 69 3.62 18.19 -4.30
CA LEU A 69 3.72 18.73 -5.66
C LEU A 69 4.60 17.82 -6.53
N ASN A 70 4.11 17.47 -7.72
CA ASN A 70 4.80 16.58 -8.67
C ASN A 70 5.24 15.23 -8.07
N ASN A 71 4.52 14.73 -7.05
CA ASN A 71 4.80 13.46 -6.36
C ASN A 71 6.18 13.42 -5.66
N ILE A 72 6.71 14.58 -5.24
CA ILE A 72 8.03 14.65 -4.60
C ILE A 72 8.11 13.78 -3.34
N ASN A 73 7.06 13.74 -2.52
CA ASN A 73 7.06 12.95 -1.29
C ASN A 73 6.99 11.45 -1.60
N VAL A 74 6.24 11.04 -2.63
CA VAL A 74 6.21 9.64 -3.09
C VAL A 74 7.58 9.21 -3.58
N ARG A 75 8.28 10.06 -4.34
CA ARG A 75 9.62 9.73 -4.80
C ARG A 75 10.59 9.56 -3.63
N GLN A 76 10.60 10.50 -2.70
CA GLN A 76 11.45 10.43 -1.50
C GLN A 76 11.15 9.19 -0.66
N SER A 77 9.87 8.81 -0.52
CA SER A 77 9.52 7.60 0.22
C SER A 77 9.95 6.33 -0.50
N LEU A 78 9.83 6.25 -1.82
CA LEU A 78 10.37 5.13 -2.60
C LEU A 78 11.91 5.01 -2.46
N GLU A 79 12.63 6.14 -2.40
CA GLU A 79 14.07 6.15 -2.13
C GLU A 79 14.37 5.62 -0.72
N ALA A 80 13.64 6.06 0.31
CA ALA A 80 13.78 5.56 1.68
C ALA A 80 13.46 4.06 1.81
N LEU A 81 12.40 3.60 1.13
CA LEU A 81 12.01 2.18 1.08
C LEU A 81 13.04 1.33 0.32
N SER A 82 13.70 1.87 -0.70
CA SER A 82 14.81 1.20 -1.39
C SER A 82 16.01 0.98 -0.46
N ILE A 83 16.35 1.99 0.36
CA ILE A 83 17.38 1.84 1.40
C ILE A 83 16.97 0.75 2.40
N PHE A 84 15.73 0.79 2.90
CA PHE A 84 15.20 -0.22 3.81
C PHE A 84 15.27 -1.64 3.22
N ALA A 85 14.89 -1.81 1.95
CA ALA A 85 14.89 -3.12 1.29
C ALA A 85 16.30 -3.68 1.04
N ARG A 86 17.32 -2.82 0.98
CA ARG A 86 18.73 -3.21 0.78
C ARG A 86 19.48 -3.45 2.09
N MET A 87 19.09 -2.76 3.16
CA MET A 87 19.77 -2.85 4.45
C MET A 87 19.17 -3.97 5.31
N PRO A 88 20.00 -4.78 6.00
CA PRO A 88 19.53 -5.78 6.95
C PRO A 88 19.10 -5.09 8.25
N VAL A 89 17.97 -4.39 8.21
CA VAL A 89 17.35 -3.84 9.43
C VAL A 89 16.83 -5.00 10.26
N THR A 90 17.37 -5.13 11.47
CA THR A 90 16.93 -6.13 12.45
C THR A 90 15.82 -5.56 13.31
N PHE A 91 14.72 -6.30 13.42
CA PHE A 91 13.61 -5.95 14.27
C PHE A 91 13.56 -6.84 15.50
N ASN A 92 13.24 -6.26 16.66
CA ASN A 92 12.95 -7.02 17.86
C ASN A 92 11.50 -7.53 17.81
N ALA A 93 11.30 -8.85 17.90
CA ALA A 93 9.97 -9.45 17.88
C ALA A 93 9.03 -8.90 18.98
N ASN A 94 9.58 -8.53 20.14
CA ASN A 94 8.80 -8.02 21.26
C ASN A 94 8.36 -6.56 21.06
N ASN A 95 9.11 -5.78 20.27
CA ASN A 95 8.85 -4.36 20.02
C ASN A 95 8.48 -4.07 18.55
N PHE A 96 8.15 -5.12 17.79
CA PHE A 96 7.98 -5.05 16.34
C PHE A 96 7.04 -3.94 15.89
N VAL A 97 5.89 -3.79 16.55
CA VAL A 97 4.89 -2.78 16.18
C VAL A 97 5.46 -1.37 16.33
N GLU A 98 6.15 -1.08 17.43
CA GLU A 98 6.73 0.23 17.67
C GLU A 98 7.88 0.53 16.71
N GLU A 99 8.78 -0.43 16.50
CA GLU A 99 9.89 -0.28 15.56
C GLU A 99 9.39 -0.13 14.11
N MET A 100 8.37 -0.87 13.71
CA MET A 100 7.75 -0.73 12.38
C MET A 100 7.06 0.62 12.21
N LEU A 101 6.35 1.12 13.23
CA LEU A 101 5.77 2.46 13.18
C LEU A 101 6.83 3.54 12.98
N GLN A 102 7.95 3.43 13.69
CA GLN A 102 9.09 4.35 13.54
C GLN A 102 9.65 4.29 12.11
N GLU A 103 9.87 3.09 11.57
CA GLU A 103 10.38 2.90 10.21
C GLU A 103 9.42 3.42 9.15
N MET A 104 8.12 3.17 9.27
CA MET A 104 7.10 3.67 8.33
C MET A 104 6.99 5.20 8.39
N THR A 105 7.03 5.78 9.60
CA THR A 105 7.00 7.24 9.78
C THR A 105 8.25 7.89 9.22
N ARG A 106 9.42 7.27 9.41
CA ARG A 106 10.68 7.74 8.83
C ARG A 106 10.68 7.66 7.30
N ALA A 107 10.12 6.58 6.74
CA ALA A 107 10.11 6.35 5.30
C ALA A 107 9.11 7.22 4.55
N PHE A 108 7.93 7.48 5.11
CA PHE A 108 6.89 8.28 4.46
C PHE A 108 6.11 9.13 5.49
N PRO A 109 6.71 10.20 6.04
CA PRO A 109 6.15 10.94 7.15
C PRO A 109 4.79 11.58 6.83
N GLN A 110 4.59 12.03 5.60
CA GLN A 110 3.33 12.65 5.17
C GLN A 110 2.18 11.62 5.13
N LYS A 111 2.44 10.41 4.60
CA LYS A 111 1.44 9.33 4.62
C LYS A 111 1.17 8.87 6.04
N ALA A 112 2.21 8.73 6.87
CA ALA A 112 2.06 8.35 8.26
C ALA A 112 1.22 9.35 9.07
N ALA A 113 1.44 10.65 8.86
CA ALA A 113 0.65 11.71 9.49
C ALA A 113 -0.81 11.70 9.00
N TYR A 114 -1.04 11.45 7.71
CA TYR A 114 -2.39 11.40 7.14
C TYR A 114 -3.20 10.18 7.61
N VAL A 115 -2.60 8.98 7.58
CA VAL A 115 -3.24 7.73 8.00
C VAL A 115 -3.45 7.70 9.51
N GLY A 116 -2.51 8.29 10.27
CA GLY A 116 -2.55 8.29 11.73
C GLY A 116 -2.11 6.96 12.35
N LYS A 117 -1.76 7.01 13.64
CA LYS A 117 -1.14 5.88 14.35
C LYS A 117 -2.01 4.62 14.33
N GLU A 118 -3.32 4.76 14.52
CA GLU A 118 -4.25 3.63 14.58
C GLU A 118 -4.33 2.87 13.26
N GLY A 119 -4.46 3.59 12.13
CA GLY A 119 -4.46 2.98 10.80
C GLY A 119 -3.13 2.28 10.46
N LEU A 120 -2.00 2.87 10.85
CA LEU A 120 -0.69 2.22 10.67
C LEU A 120 -0.54 0.97 11.54
N ILE A 121 -1.02 0.99 12.79
CA ILE A 121 -1.03 -0.20 13.66
C ILE A 121 -1.89 -1.30 13.06
N ALA A 122 -3.08 -0.97 12.57
CA ALA A 122 -3.96 -1.92 11.89
C ALA A 122 -3.25 -2.56 10.69
N LEU A 123 -2.62 -1.74 9.84
CA LEU A 123 -1.84 -2.23 8.69
C LEU A 123 -0.68 -3.16 9.10
N ILE A 124 0.05 -2.81 10.17
CA ILE A 124 1.13 -3.65 10.71
C ILE A 124 0.58 -5.02 11.14
N HIS A 125 -0.55 -5.04 11.85
CA HIS A 125 -1.18 -6.29 12.27
C HIS A 125 -1.67 -7.12 11.09
N GLU A 126 -2.28 -6.50 10.08
CA GLU A 126 -2.69 -7.18 8.86
C GLU A 126 -1.51 -7.78 8.11
N GLY A 127 -0.38 -7.06 7.98
CA GLY A 127 0.82 -7.61 7.36
C GLY A 127 1.37 -8.83 8.09
N ARG A 128 1.32 -8.86 9.43
CA ARG A 128 1.67 -10.05 10.22
C ARG A 128 0.68 -11.20 10.03
N VAL A 129 -0.59 -10.92 9.79
CA VAL A 129 -1.59 -11.94 9.45
C VAL A 129 -1.32 -12.50 8.06
N GLU A 130 -1.03 -11.63 7.10
CA GLU A 130 -0.86 -11.97 5.69
C GLU A 130 0.34 -12.90 5.47
N VAL A 131 1.49 -12.62 6.09
CA VAL A 131 2.68 -13.47 5.98
C VAL A 131 2.51 -14.87 6.56
N ARG A 132 1.60 -15.08 7.51
CA ARG A 132 1.31 -16.42 8.06
C ARG A 132 0.73 -17.34 6.99
N LYS A 133 -0.01 -16.82 6.02
CA LYS A 133 -0.54 -17.59 4.87
C LYS A 133 0.59 -18.23 4.04
N TYR A 134 1.79 -17.64 4.07
CA TYR A 134 2.94 -18.06 3.28
C TYR A 134 4.06 -18.71 4.11
N GLY A 135 3.87 -18.83 5.43
CA GLY A 135 4.78 -19.50 6.36
C GLY A 135 6.13 -18.79 6.55
N PHE A 136 6.19 -17.45 6.41
CA PHE A 136 7.47 -16.74 6.55
C PHE A 136 8.03 -16.90 7.97
N PRO A 137 9.31 -17.33 8.13
CA PRO A 137 9.82 -17.71 9.44
C PRO A 137 10.50 -16.55 10.19
N THR A 138 10.63 -15.37 9.59
CA THR A 138 11.44 -14.28 10.14
C THR A 138 10.65 -13.00 10.30
N VAL A 139 10.98 -12.25 11.36
CA VAL A 139 10.46 -10.89 11.60
C VAL A 139 10.78 -9.94 10.44
N ARG A 140 11.91 -10.13 9.76
CA ARG A 140 12.26 -9.39 8.53
C ARG A 140 11.25 -9.66 7.40
N GLY A 141 10.79 -10.90 7.26
CA GLY A 141 9.74 -11.26 6.31
C GLY A 141 8.41 -10.57 6.63
N GLU A 142 8.05 -10.48 7.92
CA GLU A 142 6.88 -9.71 8.38
C GLU A 142 7.03 -8.22 8.03
N ALA A 143 8.18 -7.63 8.38
CA ALA A 143 8.48 -6.22 8.09
C ALA A 143 8.40 -5.89 6.59
N MET A 144 8.94 -6.78 5.75
CA MET A 144 8.90 -6.62 4.30
C MET A 144 7.46 -6.63 3.77
N MET A 145 6.59 -7.52 4.30
CA MET A 145 5.19 -7.54 3.90
C MET A 145 4.45 -6.26 4.31
N VAL A 146 4.66 -5.80 5.55
CA VAL A 146 4.08 -4.53 6.02
C VAL A 146 4.50 -3.37 5.11
N VAL A 147 5.78 -3.30 4.72
CA VAL A 147 6.27 -2.28 3.80
C VAL A 147 5.65 -2.38 2.41
N LEU A 148 5.48 -3.60 1.87
CA LEU A 148 4.79 -3.79 0.59
C LEU A 148 3.34 -3.33 0.66
N MET A 149 2.62 -3.68 1.72
CA MET A 149 1.24 -3.25 1.95
C MET A 149 1.13 -1.73 2.12
N PHE A 150 2.10 -1.12 2.81
CA PHE A 150 2.17 0.33 2.97
C PHE A 150 2.46 1.07 1.67
N ALA A 151 3.26 0.48 0.77
CA ALA A 151 3.60 1.10 -0.50
C ALA A 151 2.54 0.87 -1.60
N PHE A 152 1.92 -0.32 -1.62
CA PHE A 152 1.11 -0.81 -2.74
C PHE A 152 -0.38 -1.04 -2.40
N GLY A 153 -0.78 -0.80 -1.16
CA GLY A 153 -2.11 -1.12 -0.64
C GLY A 153 -2.13 -2.49 0.05
N HIS A 154 -3.00 -2.67 1.03
CA HIS A 154 -3.03 -3.87 1.89
C HIS A 154 -3.28 -5.17 1.10
N GLY A 155 -4.06 -5.09 0.02
CA GLY A 155 -4.35 -6.20 -0.89
C GLY A 155 -3.23 -6.56 -1.88
N CYS A 156 -2.01 -6.04 -1.73
CA CYS A 156 -0.95 -6.16 -2.73
C CYS A 156 -0.57 -7.62 -3.10
N THR A 157 -0.92 -8.60 -2.26
CA THR A 157 -0.63 -10.02 -2.49
C THR A 157 -1.54 -10.66 -3.54
N ASP A 158 -2.66 -10.03 -3.88
CA ASP A 158 -3.62 -10.44 -4.92
C ASP A 158 -3.90 -9.33 -5.96
N ASP A 159 -3.23 -8.18 -5.83
CA ASP A 159 -3.46 -7.01 -6.67
C ASP A 159 -3.03 -7.22 -8.15
N PRO A 160 -3.94 -7.03 -9.13
CA PRO A 160 -3.62 -7.12 -10.55
C PRO A 160 -2.55 -6.13 -11.06
N LEU A 161 -2.34 -5.01 -10.37
CA LEU A 161 -1.31 -4.01 -10.69
C LEU A 161 0.10 -4.49 -10.35
N TYR A 162 0.21 -5.41 -9.39
CA TYR A 162 1.49 -5.93 -8.89
C TYR A 162 1.56 -7.46 -9.00
N PRO A 163 1.37 -8.03 -10.20
CA PRO A 163 1.30 -9.49 -10.39
C PRO A 163 2.61 -10.19 -10.03
N TRP A 164 3.72 -9.46 -9.94
CA TRP A 164 5.00 -10.02 -9.50
C TRP A 164 4.99 -10.43 -8.03
N ILE A 165 4.19 -9.78 -7.17
CA ILE A 165 4.05 -10.13 -5.74
C ILE A 165 3.36 -11.48 -5.64
N SER A 166 2.13 -11.56 -6.14
CA SER A 166 1.31 -12.79 -6.12
C SER A 166 2.02 -13.98 -6.78
N ARG A 167 2.63 -13.78 -7.97
CA ARG A 167 3.41 -14.83 -8.65
C ARG A 167 4.63 -15.30 -7.87
N THR A 168 5.19 -14.47 -7.00
CA THR A 168 6.33 -14.89 -6.16
C THR A 168 5.86 -15.65 -4.94
N LEU A 169 4.78 -15.17 -4.32
CA LEU A 169 4.18 -15.78 -3.15
C LEU A 169 3.58 -17.16 -3.45
N LYS A 170 3.01 -17.33 -4.64
CA LYS A 170 2.35 -18.56 -5.12
C LYS A 170 3.23 -19.44 -6.01
N ASP A 171 4.55 -19.18 -6.08
CA ASP A 171 5.46 -20.00 -6.89
C ASP A 171 5.74 -21.35 -6.18
N GLU A 172 5.05 -22.40 -6.59
CA GLU A 172 5.17 -23.76 -6.04
C GLU A 172 6.59 -24.36 -6.21
N ARG A 173 7.40 -23.81 -7.13
CA ARG A 173 8.80 -24.25 -7.31
C ARG A 173 9.70 -23.78 -6.18
N ILE A 174 9.29 -22.75 -5.44
CA ILE A 174 10.01 -22.27 -4.25
C ILE A 174 9.40 -22.99 -3.05
N ILE A 175 9.97 -24.12 -2.65
CA ILE A 175 9.41 -24.95 -1.57
C ILE A 175 9.62 -24.26 -0.20
N ASP A 176 10.84 -23.79 0.06
CA ASP A 176 11.22 -23.17 1.32
C ASP A 176 10.61 -21.75 1.49
N PRO A 177 9.81 -21.51 2.54
CA PRO A 177 9.27 -20.18 2.85
C PRO A 177 10.34 -19.11 3.06
N ALA A 178 11.51 -19.43 3.61
CA ALA A 178 12.59 -18.45 3.77
C ALA A 178 13.16 -18.03 2.42
N ALA A 179 13.41 -18.98 1.51
CA ALA A 179 13.78 -18.70 0.13
C ALA A 179 12.72 -17.84 -0.61
N ARG A 180 11.43 -18.09 -0.36
CA ARG A 180 10.32 -17.31 -0.93
C ARG A 180 10.33 -15.86 -0.44
N SER A 181 10.49 -15.66 0.86
CA SER A 181 10.61 -14.32 1.46
C SER A 181 11.79 -13.54 0.86
N LYS A 182 12.96 -14.17 0.77
CA LYS A 182 14.17 -13.58 0.17
C LYS A 182 13.98 -13.26 -1.32
N ARG A 183 13.26 -14.12 -2.05
CA ARG A 183 12.93 -13.88 -3.46
C ARG A 183 12.01 -12.68 -3.63
N LEU A 184 11.04 -12.51 -2.74
CA LEU A 184 10.13 -11.38 -2.73
C LEU A 184 10.89 -10.07 -2.48
N GLU A 185 11.75 -10.02 -1.46
CA GLU A 185 12.61 -8.88 -1.15
C GLU A 185 13.48 -8.49 -2.36
N LYS A 186 14.15 -9.47 -3.00
CA LYS A 186 14.97 -9.21 -4.20
C LYS A 186 14.16 -8.62 -5.35
N LYS A 187 12.93 -9.08 -5.56
CA LYS A 187 12.04 -8.53 -6.60
C LYS A 187 11.54 -7.13 -6.23
N ALA A 188 11.26 -6.86 -4.96
CA ALA A 188 10.92 -5.52 -4.49
C ALA A 188 12.04 -4.53 -4.79
N VAL A 189 13.30 -4.88 -4.47
CA VAL A 189 14.47 -4.06 -4.83
C VAL A 189 14.57 -3.83 -6.34
N THR A 190 14.40 -4.89 -7.14
CA THR A 190 14.46 -4.78 -8.61
C THR A 190 13.38 -3.84 -9.16
N TRP A 191 12.17 -3.93 -8.59
CA TRP A 191 11.06 -3.06 -8.97
C TRP A 191 11.35 -1.59 -8.58
N LEU A 192 11.85 -1.36 -7.37
CA LEU A 192 12.21 -0.02 -6.88
C LEU A 192 13.29 0.61 -7.75
N ASP A 193 14.32 -0.14 -8.13
CA ASP A 193 15.39 0.34 -9.01
C ASP A 193 14.84 0.79 -10.37
N HIS A 194 13.94 0.00 -10.96
CA HIS A 194 13.33 0.34 -12.25
C HIS A 194 12.46 1.59 -12.18
N VAL A 195 11.72 1.79 -11.09
CA VAL A 195 10.86 2.96 -10.90
C VAL A 195 11.67 4.20 -10.59
N LEU A 196 12.69 4.10 -9.74
CA LEU A 196 13.55 5.23 -9.35
C LEU A 196 14.49 5.70 -10.46
N ALA A 197 14.89 4.79 -11.37
CA ALA A 197 15.71 5.11 -12.53
C ALA A 197 14.98 5.95 -13.59
N ARG A 198 13.64 6.02 -13.56
CA ARG A 198 12.88 6.87 -14.48
C ARG A 198 13.07 8.34 -14.11
N PRO A 199 13.53 9.20 -15.04
CA PRO A 199 13.55 10.63 -14.81
C PRO A 199 12.13 11.14 -14.57
N GLN A 200 11.95 12.15 -13.71
CA GLN A 200 10.70 12.90 -13.64
C GLN A 200 10.49 13.60 -15.00
N LYS A 201 9.71 12.98 -15.89
CA LYS A 201 9.22 13.70 -17.08
C LYS A 201 8.08 14.61 -16.63
N GLY A 202 8.35 15.91 -16.54
CA GLY A 202 7.32 16.94 -16.35
C GLY A 202 7.69 18.06 -15.38
N ALA A 203 8.68 18.89 -15.75
CA ALA A 203 8.89 20.21 -15.15
C ALA A 203 9.23 21.24 -16.25
N GLN A 204 8.62 21.10 -17.43
CA GLN A 204 8.57 22.15 -18.46
C GLN A 204 7.21 22.07 -19.14
N GLY A 205 6.44 23.15 -19.02
CA GLY A 205 5.09 23.34 -19.51
C GLY A 205 4.47 24.50 -18.77
#